data_AF-A0A1I1B606-F1
#
_entry.id   AF-A0A1I1B606-F1
#
_cell.length_a   1.000
_cell.length_b   1.000
_cell.length_c   1.000
_cell.angle_alpha   90.00
_cell.angle_beta   90.00
_cell.angle_gamma   90.00
#
_symmetry.space_group_name_H-M   'P 1'
#
loop_
_entity.id
_entity.type
_entity.pdbx_description
1 polymer ?
#
loop_
_entity_poly.entity_id
_entity_poly.type
_entity_poly.pdbx_seq_one_letter_code
_entity_poly.pdbx_strand_id
1 'polypeptide(L)'
;MVKTLNGLAVFLIIAGIISGIVQGLSGFDGFRWGPAFLMWIGGFIAGILFLAIAVILDYVEDTNDRIRHLEFELIQKNASPALPSKLGNSRANLSNLSGFKLGSREE
;
A
#
# COMPACT_ATOMS: atom_id res chain seq x y z
N MET A 1 -3.72 3.83 -6.12
CA MET A 1 -5.00 4.59 -6.09
C MET A 1 -4.85 6.03 -6.59
N VAL A 2 -3.65 6.61 -6.46
CA VAL A 2 -3.39 8.01 -6.82
C VAL A 2 -3.46 8.31 -8.32
N LYS A 3 -2.99 7.41 -9.20
CA LYS A 3 -3.08 7.59 -10.66
C LYS A 3 -4.53 7.79 -11.13
N THR A 4 -5.48 7.04 -10.56
CA THR A 4 -6.91 7.16 -10.90
C THR A 4 -7.52 8.45 -10.35
N LEU A 5 -7.13 8.90 -9.16
CA LEU A 5 -7.57 10.20 -8.63
C LEU A 5 -7.00 11.37 -9.42
N ASN A 6 -5.72 11.32 -9.81
CA ASN A 6 -5.12 12.35 -10.65
C ASN A 6 -5.78 12.43 -12.02
N GLY A 7 -6.09 11.28 -12.63
CA GLY A 7 -6.86 11.22 -13.87
C GLY A 7 -8.26 11.83 -13.70
N LEU A 8 -8.95 11.51 -12.60
CA LEU A 8 -10.27 12.05 -12.28
C LEU A 8 -10.22 13.57 -12.05
N ALA A 9 -9.18 14.08 -11.38
CA ALA A 9 -8.99 15.50 -11.15
C ALA A 9 -8.82 16.28 -12.47
N VAL A 10 -7.96 15.78 -13.37
CA VAL A 10 -7.77 16.39 -14.70
C VAL A 10 -9.08 16.34 -15.49
N PHE A 11 -9.79 15.21 -15.45
CA PHE A 11 -11.10 15.07 -16.08
C PHE A 11 -12.11 16.11 -15.55
N LEU A 12 -12.20 16.32 -14.24
CA LEU A 12 -13.11 17.29 -13.63
C LEU A 12 -12.80 18.73 -14.05
N ILE A 13 -11.51 19.08 -14.17
CA ILE A 13 -11.10 20.41 -14.66
C ILE A 13 -11.56 20.59 -16.12
N ILE A 14 -11.29 19.61 -16.98
CA ILE A 14 -11.68 19.66 -18.39
C ILE A 14 -13.20 19.70 -18.52
N ALA A 15 -13.92 18.86 -17.78
CA ALA A 15 -15.37 18.82 -17.77
C ALA A 15 -15.97 20.16 -17.29
N GLY A 16 -15.37 20.79 -16.28
CA GLY A 16 -15.76 22.12 -15.81
C GLY A 16 -15.57 23.20 -16.88
N ILE A 17 -14.44 23.17 -17.60
CA ILE A 17 -14.16 24.09 -18.71
C ILE A 17 -15.21 23.93 -19.83
N ILE A 18 -15.43 22.68 -20.27
CA ILE A 18 -16.40 22.37 -21.33
C ILE A 18 -17.81 22.77 -20.88
N SER A 19 -18.21 22.41 -19.67
CA SER A 19 -19.53 22.75 -19.15
C SER A 19 -19.74 24.26 -19.02
N GLY A 20 -18.71 25.02 -18.69
CA GLY A 20 -18.77 26.48 -18.67
C GLY A 20 -18.93 27.08 -20.07
N ILE A 21 -18.27 26.52 -21.09
CA ILE A 21 -18.46 26.94 -22.49
C ILE A 21 -19.90 26.65 -22.95
N VAL A 22 -20.42 25.45 -22.65
CA VAL A 22 -21.80 25.08 -23.02
C VAL A 22 -22.82 25.99 -22.34
N GLN A 23 -22.69 26.25 -21.04
CA GLN A 23 -23.57 27.20 -20.34
C GLN A 23 -23.42 28.64 -20.83
N GLY A 24 -22.20 29.05 -21.18
CA GLY A 24 -21.95 30.38 -21.72
C GLY A 24 -22.64 30.56 -23.08
N LEU A 25 -22.65 29.54 -23.93
CA LEU A 25 -23.30 29.56 -25.24
C LEU A 25 -24.82 29.41 -25.19
N SER A 26 -25.41 29.00 -24.06
CA SER A 26 -26.85 28.80 -23.94
C SER A 26 -27.64 30.11 -23.69
N GLY A 27 -27.04 31.27 -23.96
CA GLY A 27 -27.68 32.58 -23.81
C GLY A 27 -28.33 33.07 -25.11
N PHE A 28 -29.50 33.70 -25.00
CA PHE A 28 -30.20 34.29 -26.14
C PHE A 28 -29.54 35.58 -26.66
N ASP A 29 -28.84 36.33 -25.80
CA ASP A 29 -28.22 37.63 -26.12
C ASP A 29 -26.68 37.59 -26.18
N GLY A 30 -26.11 36.41 -26.44
CA GLY A 30 -24.66 36.20 -26.50
C GLY A 30 -24.10 35.43 -25.31
N PHE A 31 -22.76 35.45 -25.17
CA PHE A 31 -22.07 34.57 -24.23
C PHE A 31 -22.29 34.99 -22.77
N ARG A 32 -22.85 34.09 -21.96
CA ARG A 32 -23.11 34.30 -20.53
C ARG A 32 -21.86 34.03 -19.71
N TRP A 33 -21.01 35.05 -19.59
CA TRP A 33 -19.75 34.97 -18.85
C TRP A 33 -19.91 34.58 -17.38
N GLY A 34 -20.93 35.10 -16.68
CA GLY A 34 -21.14 34.80 -15.25
C GLY A 34 -21.27 33.30 -14.95
N PRO A 35 -22.27 32.61 -15.55
CA PRO A 35 -22.40 31.16 -15.41
C PRO A 35 -21.16 30.38 -15.89
N ALA A 36 -20.52 30.80 -16.98
CA ALA A 36 -19.31 30.16 -17.50
C ALA A 36 -18.16 30.20 -16.47
N PHE A 37 -17.89 31.37 -15.89
CA PHE A 37 -16.85 31.53 -14.86
C PHE A 37 -17.14 30.72 -13.60
N LEU A 38 -18.39 30.66 -13.15
CA LEU A 38 -18.80 29.82 -12.02
C LEU A 38 -18.49 28.35 -12.27
N MET A 39 -18.79 27.84 -13.47
CA MET A 39 -18.48 26.45 -13.84
C MET A 39 -16.98 26.19 -13.95
N TRP A 40 -16.21 27.15 -14.48
CA TRP A 40 -14.74 27.03 -14.55
C TRP A 40 -14.12 26.99 -13.17
N ILE A 41 -14.46 27.95 -12.30
CA ILE A 41 -13.94 27.99 -10.92
C ILE A 41 -14.38 26.74 -10.15
N GLY A 42 -15.63 26.31 -10.30
CA GLY A 42 -16.14 25.08 -9.68
C GLY A 42 -15.35 23.84 -10.13
N GLY A 43 -15.09 23.71 -11.44
CA GLY A 43 -14.26 22.63 -11.99
C GLY A 43 -12.82 22.65 -11.47
N PHE A 44 -12.21 23.84 -11.38
CA PHE A 44 -10.89 24.02 -10.81
C PHE A 44 -10.82 23.63 -9.33
N ILE A 45 -11.76 24.11 -8.51
CA ILE A 45 -11.81 23.80 -7.08
C ILE A 45 -11.99 22.29 -6.88
N ALA A 46 -12.91 21.67 -7.61
CA ALA A 46 -13.14 20.23 -7.53
C ALA A 46 -11.87 19.45 -7.94
N GLY A 47 -11.24 19.82 -9.06
CA GLY A 47 -10.00 19.20 -9.51
C GLY A 47 -8.87 19.29 -8.48
N ILE A 48 -8.64 20.49 -7.93
CA ILE A 48 -7.62 20.72 -6.90
C ILE A 48 -7.90 19.90 -5.64
N LEU A 49 -9.17 19.80 -5.23
CA LEU A 49 -9.55 18.99 -4.07
C LEU A 49 -9.21 17.51 -4.28
N PHE A 50 -9.50 16.95 -5.46
CA PHE A 50 -9.15 15.57 -5.77
C PHE A 50 -7.65 15.34 -5.84
N LEU A 51 -6.88 16.30 -6.37
CA LEU A 51 -5.40 16.24 -6.32
C LEU A 51 -4.88 16.25 -4.88
N ALA A 52 -5.44 17.12 -4.02
CA ALA A 52 -5.05 17.19 -2.62
C ALA A 52 -5.33 15.86 -1.90
N ILE A 53 -6.50 15.26 -2.12
CA ILE A 53 -6.85 13.95 -1.57
C ILE A 53 -5.90 12.87 -2.09
N ALA A 54 -5.52 12.91 -3.37
CA ALA A 54 -4.59 11.96 -3.95
C ALA A 54 -3.22 12.03 -3.24
N VAL A 55 -2.70 13.23 -3.01
CA VAL A 55 -1.44 13.45 -2.28
C VAL A 55 -1.55 12.96 -0.83
N ILE A 56 -2.66 13.23 -0.15
CA ILE A 56 -2.87 12.74 1.22
C ILE A 56 -2.86 11.21 1.27
N LEU A 57 -3.49 10.55 0.30
CA LEU A 57 -3.50 9.09 0.23
C LEU A 57 -2.10 8.52 -0.01
N ASP A 58 -1.29 9.13 -0.87
CA ASP A 58 0.12 8.73 -1.04
C ASP A 58 0.88 8.80 0.29
N TYR A 59 0.71 9.88 1.06
CA TYR A 59 1.36 9.99 2.37
C TYR A 59 0.86 8.96 3.38
N VAL A 60 -0.43 8.63 3.35
CA VAL A 60 -1.02 7.63 4.25
C VAL A 60 -0.53 6.22 3.87
N GLU A 61 -0.46 5.90 2.58
CA GLU A 61 0.09 4.63 2.08
C GLU A 61 1.56 4.48 2.50
N ASP A 62 2.41 5.50 2.29
CA ASP A 62 3.83 5.46 2.71
C ASP A 62 3.98 5.32 4.23
N THR A 63 3.15 6.03 5.00
CA THR A 63 3.16 5.92 6.47
C THR A 63 2.78 4.53 6.94
N ASN A 64 1.76 3.93 6.34
CA ASN A 64 1.30 2.58 6.68
C ASN A 64 2.37 1.53 6.36
N ASP A 65 3.06 1.66 5.22
CA ASP A 65 4.14 0.76 4.83
C ASP A 65 5.33 0.85 5.79
N ARG A 66 5.69 2.06 6.24
CA ARG A 66 6.73 2.26 7.27
C ARG A 66 6.35 1.62 8.60
N ILE A 67 5.11 1.78 9.04
CA ILE A 67 4.62 1.18 10.28
C ILE A 67 4.71 -0.35 10.19
N ARG A 68 4.24 -0.94 9.08
CA ARG A 68 4.35 -2.40 8.85
C ARG A 68 5.79 -2.88 8.85
N HIS A 69 6.71 -2.12 8.26
CA HIS A 69 8.14 -2.46 8.29
C HIS A 69 8.69 -2.43 9.72
N LEU A 70 8.33 -1.41 10.52
CA LEU A 70 8.74 -1.32 11.93
C LEU A 70 8.15 -2.43 12.78
N GLU A 71 6.86 -2.79 12.58
CA GLU A 71 6.24 -3.94 13.23
C GLU A 71 6.98 -5.23 12.89
N PHE A 72 7.30 -5.44 11.62
CA PHE A 72 8.06 -6.62 11.20
C PHE A 72 9.44 -6.67 11.84
N GLU A 73 10.17 -5.55 11.86
CA GLU A 73 11.50 -5.47 12.48
C GLU A 73 11.44 -5.68 14.00
N LEU A 74 10.43 -5.12 14.67
CA LEU A 74 10.20 -5.31 16.11
C LEU A 74 9.82 -6.74 16.43
N ILE A 75 8.97 -7.38 15.62
CA ILE A 75 8.65 -8.81 15.76
C ILE A 75 9.90 -9.65 15.52
N GLN A 76 10.74 -9.32 14.54
CA GLN A 76 11.98 -10.06 14.29
C GLN A 76 13.01 -9.87 15.41
N LYS A 77 13.12 -8.66 15.98
CA LYS A 77 14.04 -8.36 17.08
C LYS A 77 13.56 -8.87 18.44
N ASN A 78 12.24 -8.86 18.69
CA ASN A 78 11.63 -9.35 19.93
C ASN A 78 11.18 -10.81 19.85
N ALA A 79 11.21 -11.43 18.67
CA ALA A 79 11.18 -12.88 18.57
C ALA A 79 12.35 -13.35 19.42
N SER A 80 12.03 -14.02 20.54
CA SER A 80 13.03 -14.71 21.35
C SER A 80 13.95 -15.46 20.40
N PRO A 81 15.28 -15.42 20.61
CA PRO A 81 16.22 -16.08 19.71
C PRO A 81 15.64 -17.45 19.48
N ALA A 82 15.25 -17.73 18.22
CA ALA A 82 14.64 -19.00 17.89
C ALA A 82 15.59 -20.02 18.49
N LEU A 83 15.14 -20.72 19.55
CA LEU A 83 15.89 -21.84 20.08
C LEU A 83 16.25 -22.61 18.82
N PRO A 84 17.54 -22.84 18.52
CA PRO A 84 17.93 -23.51 17.29
C PRO A 84 17.02 -24.72 17.24
N SER A 85 16.10 -24.75 16.27
CA SER A 85 15.15 -25.83 16.14
C SER A 85 16.04 -27.03 16.02
N LYS A 86 16.17 -27.77 17.11
CA LYS A 86 17.10 -28.87 17.25
C LYS A 86 16.61 -29.76 16.14
N LEU A 87 17.35 -29.76 15.01
CA LEU A 87 17.10 -30.65 13.91
C LEU A 87 17.44 -32.00 14.54
N GLY A 88 16.44 -32.58 15.17
CA GLY A 88 16.42 -33.92 15.70
C GLY A 88 16.45 -34.83 14.49
N ASN A 89 17.60 -34.87 13.81
CA ASN A 89 18.01 -36.04 13.09
C ASN A 89 18.69 -36.92 14.11
N SER A 90 17.82 -37.71 14.74
CA SER A 90 18.08 -39.00 15.36
C SER A 90 18.98 -39.85 14.48
N ARG A 91 20.27 -39.56 14.48
CA ARG A 91 21.31 -40.55 14.26
C ARG A 91 21.91 -40.83 15.61
N ALA A 92 21.18 -41.65 16.37
CA ALA A 92 21.80 -42.54 17.33
C ALA A 92 22.95 -43.24 16.59
N ASN A 93 24.17 -42.72 16.78
CA ASN A 93 25.34 -43.28 16.15
C ASN A 93 25.64 -44.57 16.92
N LEU A 94 25.16 -45.67 16.36
CA LEU A 94 25.35 -47.06 16.78
C LEU A 94 26.84 -47.48 16.79
N SER A 95 27.77 -46.58 16.50
CA SER A 95 29.22 -46.82 16.55
C SER A 95 29.70 -47.27 17.93
N ASN A 96 29.06 -46.82 19.01
CA ASN A 96 29.42 -47.23 20.38
C ASN A 96 28.86 -48.60 20.81
N LEU A 97 28.02 -49.24 19.99
CA LEU A 97 27.48 -50.58 20.25
C LEU A 97 28.23 -51.69 19.49
N SER A 98 29.16 -51.34 18.59
CA SER A 98 29.98 -52.31 17.86
C SER A 98 31.03 -53.02 18.74
N GLY A 99 31.29 -52.51 19.95
CA GLY A 99 32.23 -53.08 20.92
C GLY A 99 31.60 -53.90 22.05
N PHE A 100 30.27 -54.01 22.11
CA PHE A 100 29.61 -54.74 23.19
C PHE A 100 29.65 -56.25 22.92
N LYS A 101 30.76 -56.90 23.26
CA LYS A 101 30.82 -58.36 23.40
C LYS A 101 29.93 -58.76 24.57
N LEU A 102 28.85 -59.51 24.29
CA LEU A 102 28.17 -60.30 25.31
C LEU A 102 29.23 -61.18 25.97
N GLY A 103 29.47 -60.97 27.27
CA GLY A 103 30.31 -61.84 28.06
C GLY A 103 29.81 -63.27 27.92
N SER A 104 30.69 -64.16 27.43
CA SER A 104 30.47 -65.59 27.44
C SER A 104 30.23 -66.04 28.88
N ARG A 105 29.11 -66.73 29.08
CA ARG A 105 28.68 -67.38 30.32
C ARG A 105 29.79 -68.28 30.85
N GLU A 106 30.09 -68.10 32.13
CA GLU A 106 30.97 -68.91 32.97
C GLU A 106 30.58 -70.39 32.92
N GLU A 107 31.55 -71.27 32.68
CA GLU A 107 31.75 -72.58 33.34
C GLU A 107 33.24 -72.88 33.46
#